data_AF-A0A1Q7FME4-F1
#
_entry.id   AF-A0A1Q7FME4-F1
#
_cell.length_a   1.000
_cell.length_b   1.000
_cell.length_c   1.000
_cell.angle_alpha   90.00
_cell.angle_beta   90.00
_cell.angle_gamma   90.00
#
_symmetry.space_group_name_H-M   'P 1'
#
loop_
_entity.id
_entity.type
_entity.pdbx_description
1 polymer ?
#
loop_
_entity_poly.entity_id
_entity_poly.type
_entity_poly.pdbx_seq_one_letter_code
_entity_poly.pdbx_strand_id
1 'polypeptide(L)'
;MTDTAAHLVDRVFPIVPVRQWVLSLPFALRYRMVYDAHLTSDVPNVFVRVLFGQLRRRASKQELGYQPTSVALAVRDAYECFLRRGVIRKRSK
;
A
#
# COMPACT_ATOMS: atom_id res chain seq x y z
N MET A 1 -12.10 9.14 2.72
CA MET A 1 -10.91 8.36 2.26
C MET A 1 -11.26 7.23 1.31
N THR A 2 -12.48 6.68 1.32
CA THR A 2 -12.90 5.59 0.42
C THR A 2 -13.01 6.02 -1.05
N ASP A 3 -13.48 7.23 -1.30
CA ASP A 3 -13.69 7.77 -2.65
C ASP A 3 -12.39 7.87 -3.46
N THR A 4 -11.32 8.37 -2.83
CA THR A 4 -9.99 8.42 -3.44
C THR A 4 -9.45 7.02 -3.78
N ALA A 5 -9.72 6.02 -2.94
CA ALA A 5 -9.29 4.65 -3.21
C ALA A 5 -10.06 4.04 -4.39
N ALA A 6 -11.37 4.29 -4.49
CA ALA A 6 -12.19 3.87 -5.62
C ALA A 6 -11.72 4.52 -6.92
N HIS A 7 -11.50 5.85 -6.91
CA HIS A 7 -10.94 6.56 -8.06
C HIS A 7 -9.61 5.97 -8.53
N LEU A 8 -8.71 5.62 -7.60
CA LEU A 8 -7.43 5.02 -7.95
C LEU A 8 -7.61 3.65 -8.63
N VAL A 9 -8.51 2.80 -8.11
CA VAL A 9 -8.78 1.47 -8.67
C VAL A 9 -9.46 1.57 -10.04
N ASP A 10 -10.47 2.42 -10.17
CA ASP A 10 -11.33 2.47 -11.35
C ASP A 10 -10.71 3.26 -12.50
N ARG A 11 -9.87 4.27 -12.19
CA ARG A 11 -9.44 5.28 -13.18
C ARG A 11 -7.92 5.38 -13.36
N VAL A 12 -7.12 4.97 -12.38
CA VAL A 12 -5.67 5.25 -12.37
C VAL A 12 -4.83 3.97 -12.50
N PHE A 13 -5.21 2.91 -11.79
CA PHE A 13 -4.47 1.66 -11.82
C PHE A 13 -4.75 0.87 -13.11
N PRO A 14 -3.74 0.17 -13.65
CA PRO A 14 -3.95 -0.78 -14.73
C PRO A 14 -4.84 -1.94 -14.25
N ILE A 15 -5.38 -2.74 -15.17
CA ILE A 15 -6.23 -3.91 -14.87
C ILE A 15 -5.38 -5.00 -14.22
N VAL A 16 -5.14 -4.84 -12.92
CA VAL A 16 -4.43 -5.79 -12.06
C VAL A 16 -5.27 -6.01 -10.79
N PRO A 17 -5.17 -7.19 -10.15
CA PRO A 17 -5.84 -7.41 -8.88
C PRO A 17 -5.33 -6.41 -7.82
N VAL A 18 -6.21 -5.48 -7.40
CA VAL A 18 -5.90 -4.52 -6.34
C VAL A 18 -6.60 -4.93 -5.06
N ARG A 19 -5.89 -4.82 -3.93
CA ARG A 19 -6.46 -5.02 -2.60
C ARG A 19 -6.59 -3.69 -1.87
N GLN A 20 -7.83 -3.31 -1.54
CA GLN A 20 -8.11 -2.18 -0.66
C GLN A 20 -7.99 -2.60 0.81
N TRP A 21 -7.36 -1.75 1.62
CA TRP A 21 -7.24 -1.93 3.07
C TRP A 21 -7.95 -0.80 3.81
N VAL A 22 -8.69 -1.13 4.86
CA VAL A 22 -9.37 -0.17 5.73
C VAL A 22 -8.67 -0.15 7.08
N LEU A 23 -8.31 1.04 7.55
CA LEU A 23 -7.74 1.26 8.87
C LEU A 23 -8.82 1.80 9.81
N SER A 24 -9.24 0.98 10.77
CA SER A 24 -10.15 1.39 11.84
C SER A 24 -9.35 1.82 13.07
N LEU A 25 -9.63 3.02 13.59
CA LEU A 25 -8.92 3.59 14.73
C LEU A 25 -9.83 3.69 15.97
N PRO A 26 -9.29 3.49 17.19
CA PRO A 26 -10.01 3.73 18.43
C PRO A 26 -10.58 5.16 18.49
N PHE A 27 -11.75 5.33 19.11
CA PHE A 27 -12.44 6.63 19.19
C PHE A 27 -11.53 7.73 19.75
N ALA A 28 -10.82 7.46 20.85
CA ALA A 28 -9.90 8.42 21.47
C ALA A 28 -8.80 8.91 20.52
N LEU A 29 -8.28 8.01 19.66
CA LEU A 29 -7.23 8.37 18.70
C LEU A 29 -7.78 9.22 17.56
N ARG A 30 -9.01 8.93 17.09
CA ARG A 30 -9.69 9.73 16.07
C ARG A 30 -9.86 11.19 16.50
N TYR A 31 -10.30 11.43 17.74
CA TYR A 31 -10.45 12.79 18.26
C TYR A 31 -9.11 13.51 18.34
N ARG A 32 -8.04 12.84 18.80
CA ARG A 32 -6.70 13.45 18.85
C ARG A 32 -6.19 13.83 17.47
N MET A 33 -6.39 12.97 16.47
CA MET A 33 -5.97 13.25 15.10
C MET A 33 -6.68 14.48 14.50
N VAL A 34 -7.96 14.70 14.82
CA VAL A 34 -8.69 15.89 14.33
C VAL A 34 -8.01 17.20 14.73
N TYR A 35 -7.39 17.26 15.92
CA TYR A 35 -6.73 18.47 16.42
C TYR A 35 -5.22 18.50 16.19
N ASP A 36 -4.62 17.38 15.77
CA ASP A 36 -3.18 17.24 15.56
C ASP A 36 -2.88 16.78 14.12
N ALA A 37 -2.42 17.73 13.31
CA ALA A 37 -2.06 17.50 11.91
C ALA A 37 -0.83 16.59 11.75
N HIS A 38 0.11 16.62 12.70
CA HIS A 38 1.27 15.74 12.70
C HIS A 38 0.82 14.30 12.96
N LEU A 39 -0.01 14.09 13.98
CA LEU A 39 -0.56 12.78 14.30
C LEU A 39 -1.38 12.21 13.14
N THR A 40 -2.13 13.05 12.43
CA THR A 40 -2.92 12.65 11.24
C THR A 40 -2.04 12.13 10.11
N SER A 41 -0.83 12.66 9.97
CA SER A 41 0.13 12.22 8.95
C SER A 41 0.96 11.01 9.40
N ASP A 42 1.32 10.95 10.68
CA ASP A 42 2.21 9.93 11.23
C ASP A 42 1.52 8.56 11.39
N VAL A 43 0.28 8.54 11.89
CA VAL A 43 -0.49 7.30 12.09
C VAL A 43 -0.58 6.44 10.81
N PRO A 44 -1.05 6.98 9.66
CA PRO A 44 -1.09 6.21 8.42
C PRO A 44 0.30 5.84 7.91
N ASN A 45 1.33 6.69 8.08
CA ASN A 45 2.71 6.36 7.70
C ASN A 45 3.25 5.15 8.47
N VAL A 46 3.03 5.10 9.79
CA VAL A 46 3.41 3.94 10.61
C VAL A 46 2.64 2.70 10.20
N PHE A 47 1.32 2.83 9.98
CA PHE A 47 0.49 1.71 9.54
C PHE A 47 0.99 1.11 8.22
N VAL A 48 1.22 1.95 7.21
CA VAL A 48 1.74 1.52 5.89
C VAL A 48 3.10 0.85 6.02
N ARG A 49 4.01 1.40 6.84
CA ARG A 49 5.34 0.82 7.10
C ARG A 49 5.23 -0.58 7.70
N VAL A 50 4.39 -0.76 8.72
CA VAL A 50 4.18 -2.06 9.38
C VAL A 50 3.52 -3.05 8.43
N LEU A 51 2.50 -2.62 7.69
CA LEU A 51 1.81 -3.45 6.70
C LEU A 51 2.77 -3.99 5.65
N PHE A 52 3.56 -3.13 5.00
CA PHE A 52 4.56 -3.55 4.02
C PHE A 52 5.67 -4.41 4.64
N GLY A 53 6.06 -4.15 5.89
CA GLY A 53 6.99 -5.01 6.62
C GLY A 53 6.43 -6.42 6.79
N GLN A 54 5.16 -6.55 7.19
CA GLN A 54 4.51 -7.83 7.38
C GLN A 54 4.25 -8.57 6.06
N LEU A 55 3.84 -7.87 5.00
CA LEU A 55 3.67 -8.45 3.68
C LEU A 55 4.99 -9.00 3.13
N ARG A 56 6.10 -8.25 3.27
CA ARG A 56 7.44 -8.73 2.88
C ARG A 56 7.86 -9.96 3.68
N ARG A 57 7.67 -9.94 5.01
CA ARG A 57 7.97 -11.11 5.86
C ARG A 57 7.15 -12.34 5.46
N ARG A 58 5.87 -12.16 5.11
CA ARG A 58 5.02 -13.24 4.62
C ARG A 58 5.47 -13.75 3.26
N ALA A 59 5.81 -12.85 2.33
CA ALA A 59 6.34 -13.20 1.03
C ALA A 59 7.66 -13.99 1.17
N SER A 60 8.61 -13.53 1.98
CA SER A 60 9.88 -14.25 2.21
C SER A 60 9.71 -15.59 2.91
N LYS A 61 8.71 -15.75 3.79
CA LYS A 61 8.35 -17.05 4.37
C LYS A 61 7.64 -17.97 3.36
N GLN A 62 6.94 -17.39 2.39
CA GLN A 62 6.30 -18.11 1.29
C GLN A 62 7.30 -18.49 0.19
N GLU A 63 8.38 -17.73 -0.02
CA GLU A 63 9.50 -18.09 -0.91
C GLU A 63 10.20 -19.41 -0.49
N LEU A 64 9.99 -19.88 0.74
CA LEU A 64 10.45 -21.19 1.24
C LEU A 64 9.50 -22.37 0.90
N GLY A 65 8.44 -22.18 0.09
CA GLY A 65 7.64 -23.32 -0.41
C GLY A 65 6.17 -23.07 -0.76
N TYR A 66 5.75 -21.83 -1.05
CA TYR A 66 4.35 -21.50 -1.37
C TYR A 66 4.27 -20.76 -2.70
N GLN A 67 3.49 -21.33 -3.64
CA GLN A 67 3.16 -20.72 -4.93
C GLN A 67 1.86 -19.91 -4.81
N PRO A 68 1.88 -18.57 -4.91
CA PRO A 68 0.73 -17.82 -5.35
C PRO A 68 1.03 -17.22 -6.72
N THR A 69 0.58 -17.91 -7.76
CA THR A 69 0.26 -17.32 -9.05
C THR A 69 -0.70 -16.15 -8.80
N SER A 70 -0.20 -14.90 -8.81
CA SER A 70 -0.92 -13.66 -9.19
C SER A 70 -0.50 -12.36 -8.48
N VAL A 71 0.20 -12.36 -7.32
CA VAL A 71 0.45 -11.08 -6.61
C VAL A 71 1.86 -10.54 -6.81
N ALA A 72 2.90 -11.37 -6.72
CA ALA A 72 4.28 -10.89 -6.85
C ALA A 72 4.59 -10.42 -8.28
N LEU A 73 4.10 -11.15 -9.29
CA LEU A 73 4.24 -10.78 -10.69
C LEU A 73 3.42 -9.52 -11.02
N ALA A 74 2.16 -9.43 -10.58
CA ALA A 74 1.34 -8.24 -10.80
C ALA A 74 1.93 -6.98 -10.13
N VAL A 75 2.48 -7.13 -8.92
CA VAL A 75 3.17 -6.03 -8.22
C VAL A 75 4.46 -5.65 -8.95
N ARG A 76 5.22 -6.62 -9.46
CA ARG A 76 6.43 -6.36 -10.27
C ARG A 76 6.07 -5.66 -11.58
N ASP A 77 5.09 -6.15 -12.33
CA ASP A 77 4.68 -5.57 -13.60
C ASP A 77 4.08 -4.17 -13.42
N ALA A 78 3.28 -3.96 -12.37
CA ALA A 78 2.79 -2.64 -12.02
C ALA A 78 3.94 -1.69 -11.64
N TYR A 79 4.89 -2.15 -10.83
CA TYR A 79 6.07 -1.37 -10.47
C TYR A 79 6.91 -0.96 -11.69
N GLU A 80 7.18 -1.90 -12.61
CA GLU A 80 7.88 -1.62 -13.87
C GLU A 80 7.09 -0.66 -14.78
N CYS A 81 5.77 -0.79 -14.83
CA CYS A 81 4.91 0.16 -15.55
C CYS A 81 5.03 1.58 -14.99
N PHE A 82 5.02 1.74 -13.66
CA PHE A 82 5.18 3.04 -13.01
C PHE A 82 6.59 3.63 -13.17
N LEU A 83 7.63 2.80 -13.23
CA LEU A 83 8.98 3.23 -13.57
C LEU A 83 9.06 3.71 -15.02
N ARG A 84 8.50 2.95 -15.99
CA ARG A 84 8.50 3.33 -17.41
C ARG A 84 7.74 4.63 -17.68
N ARG A 85 6.62 4.85 -16.96
CA ARG A 85 5.83 6.08 -17.07
C ARG A 85 6.41 7.27 -16.29
N GLY A 86 7.53 7.10 -15.61
CA GLY A 86 8.19 8.17 -14.84
C GLY A 86 7.42 8.64 -13.60
N VAL A 87 6.39 7.89 -13.18
CA VAL A 87 5.55 8.21 -12.01
C VAL A 87 6.33 8.00 -10.71
N ILE A 88 7.22 7.01 -10.70
CA ILE A 88 8.12 6.70 -9.59
C ILE A 88 9.55 6.83 -10.09
N ARG A 89 10.36 7.69 -9.45
CA ARG A 89 11.79 7.79 -9.75
C ARG A 89 12.53 6.68 -9.02
N LYS A 90 13.31 5.88 -9.76
CA LYS A 90 14.17 4.85 -9.16
C LYS A 90 15.13 5.57 -8.19
N ARG A 91 15.08 5.24 -6.90
CA ARG A 91 16.08 5.74 -5.95
C ARG A 91 17.42 5.14 -6.35
N SER A 92 18.33 5.97 -6.88
CA SER A 92 19.72 5.59 -7.00
C SER A 92 20.25 5.29 -5.61
N LYS A 93 20.94 4.16 -5.49
CA LYS A 93 21.70 3.82 -4.29
C LYS A 93 22.83 4.81 -4.09
#